data_AF-A0A8H4YRZ7-F1
#
_entry.id   AF-A0A8H4YRZ7-F1
#
_cell.length_a   1.000
_cell.length_b   1.000
_cell.length_c   1.000
_cell.angle_alpha   90.00
_cell.angle_beta   90.00
_cell.angle_gamma   90.00
#
_symmetry.space_group_name_H-M   'P 1'
#
loop_
_entity.id
_entity.type
_entity.pdbx_description
1 polymer ?
#
loop_
_entity_poly.entity_id
_entity_poly.type
_entity_poly.pdbx_seq_one_letter_code
_entity_poly.pdbx_strand_id
1 'polypeptide(L)'
;MEARASERDAAPAGNAHGNPRAERDIGEALKLPKPEPFKGQATDVVLFLTRIKGYFYLFPTKLDTATKKVLFTAPLIQGNAKDWFEPILRDYLENEEIVQD
;
A
#
# COMPACT_ATOMS: atom_id res chain seq x y z
N MET A 1 -30.14 57.40 18.74
CA MET A 1 -28.68 57.21 18.59
C MET A 1 -28.10 57.46 19.97
N GLU A 2 -27.44 56.58 20.70
CA GLU A 2 -26.88 55.24 20.47
C GLU A 2 -26.77 54.61 21.87
N ALA A 3 -26.91 53.30 21.96
CA ALA A 3 -26.30 52.51 23.02
C ALA A 3 -26.13 51.10 22.48
N ARG A 4 -24.90 50.56 22.53
CA ARG A 4 -24.51 49.32 23.23
C ARG A 4 -23.04 49.02 22.91
N ALA A 5 -22.21 49.10 23.94
CA ALA A 5 -20.93 48.44 24.01
C ALA A 5 -21.13 47.02 24.58
N SER A 6 -20.35 46.06 24.08
CA SER A 6 -20.15 44.62 24.42
C SER A 6 -20.32 43.81 23.14
N GLU A 7 -19.45 42.89 22.73
CA GLU A 7 -18.62 41.96 23.49
C GLU A 7 -17.25 41.79 22.83
N ARG A 8 -16.21 41.61 23.66
CA ARG A 8 -15.05 40.81 23.27
C ARG A 8 -15.43 39.37 23.53
N ASP A 9 -15.56 38.56 22.49
CA ASP A 9 -15.40 37.12 22.63
C ASP A 9 -14.58 36.57 21.48
N ALA A 10 -13.73 35.64 21.87
CA ALA A 10 -12.61 35.09 21.13
C ALA A 10 -13.05 34.27 19.91
N ALA A 11 -12.11 34.13 18.98
CA ALA A 11 -12.21 33.23 17.84
C ALA A 11 -12.58 31.79 18.25
N PRO A 12 -12.99 30.97 17.27
CA PRO A 12 -12.02 29.94 16.92
C PRO A 12 -11.62 30.04 15.46
N ALA A 13 -10.30 29.98 15.25
CA ALA A 13 -9.70 29.64 13.98
C ALA A 13 -10.28 28.29 13.54
N GLY A 14 -11.20 28.33 12.57
CA GLY A 14 -11.69 27.15 11.87
C GLY A 14 -10.61 26.60 10.94
N ASN A 15 -9.49 26.14 11.51
CA ASN A 15 -8.52 25.33 10.77
C ASN A 15 -8.99 23.87 10.81
N ALA A 16 -10.04 23.59 10.05
CA ALA A 16 -10.55 22.24 9.85
C ALA A 16 -10.89 22.02 8.37
N HIS A 17 -9.89 22.17 7.51
CA HIS A 17 -9.85 21.43 6.25
C HIS A 17 -8.56 20.61 6.21
N GLY A 18 -8.36 19.80 7.25
CA GLY A 18 -7.58 18.59 7.10
C GLY A 18 -8.39 17.68 6.19
N ASN A 19 -8.03 17.63 4.91
CA ASN A 19 -8.43 16.54 4.01
C ASN A 19 -8.29 15.23 4.81
N PRO A 20 -9.29 14.32 4.88
CA PRO A 20 -9.12 13.06 5.60
C PRO A 20 -7.99 12.34 4.90
N ARG A 21 -6.79 12.47 5.47
CA ARG A 21 -5.59 11.87 4.94
C ARG A 21 -5.89 10.39 5.05
N ALA A 22 -6.15 9.75 3.90
CA ALA A 22 -6.33 8.30 3.81
C ALA A 22 -5.39 7.67 4.82
N GLU A 23 -5.97 6.87 5.72
CA GLU A 23 -5.29 6.35 6.90
C GLU A 23 -3.93 5.82 6.47
N ARG A 24 -2.86 6.48 6.96
CA ARG A 24 -1.51 6.16 6.49
C ARG A 24 -1.13 4.82 7.07
N ASP A 25 -0.81 3.90 6.20
CA ASP A 25 -0.28 2.59 6.57
C ASP A 25 0.95 2.70 7.47
N ILE A 26 1.09 1.76 8.41
CA ILE A 26 2.23 1.73 9.36
C ILE A 26 3.55 1.71 8.59
N GLY A 27 3.61 0.96 7.49
CA GLY A 27 4.79 0.87 6.63
C GLY A 27 5.17 2.19 5.96
N GLU A 28 4.20 3.08 5.71
CA GLU A 28 4.47 4.44 5.22
C GLU A 28 5.03 5.34 6.33
N ALA A 29 4.45 5.25 7.53
CA ALA A 29 4.92 6.03 8.68
C ALA A 29 6.37 5.67 9.04
N LEU A 30 6.73 4.39 8.93
CA LEU A 30 8.07 3.88 9.19
C LEU A 30 9.03 4.01 8.01
N LYS A 31 8.56 4.47 6.83
CA LYS A 31 9.35 4.57 5.59
C LYS A 31 10.09 3.25 5.27
N LEU A 32 9.37 2.14 5.36
CA LEU A 32 9.97 0.82 5.16
C LEU A 32 10.61 0.70 3.78
N PRO A 33 11.80 0.08 3.68
CA PRO A 33 12.40 -0.21 2.39
C PRO A 33 11.55 -1.24 1.64
N LYS A 34 11.64 -1.21 0.31
CA LYS A 34 11.05 -2.26 -0.52
C LYS A 34 11.72 -3.61 -0.18
N PRO A 35 10.98 -4.73 -0.18
CA PRO A 35 11.56 -6.04 0.05
C PRO A 35 12.61 -6.40 -1.00
N GLU A 36 13.54 -7.28 -0.63
CA GLU A 36 14.55 -7.80 -1.56
C GLU A 36 13.91 -8.67 -2.66
N PRO A 37 14.38 -8.55 -3.92
CA PRO A 37 13.91 -9.41 -5.00
C PRO A 37 14.28 -10.89 -4.83
N PHE A 38 13.41 -11.77 -5.31
CA PHE A 38 13.66 -13.20 -5.44
C PHE A 38 14.29 -13.51 -6.80
N LYS A 39 15.42 -14.21 -6.81
CA LYS A 39 16.19 -14.50 -8.04
C LYS A 39 16.05 -15.92 -8.58
N GLY A 40 15.30 -16.79 -7.89
CA GLY A 40 15.04 -18.17 -8.32
C GLY A 40 15.75 -19.27 -7.52
N GLN A 41 16.45 -18.93 -6.43
CA GLN A 41 17.07 -19.92 -5.56
C GLN A 41 16.03 -20.62 -4.68
N ALA A 42 15.87 -21.93 -4.82
CA ALA A 42 14.85 -22.69 -4.09
C ALA A 42 14.97 -22.56 -2.56
N THR A 43 16.19 -22.40 -2.03
CA THR A 43 16.44 -22.20 -0.59
C THR A 43 15.87 -20.90 -0.05
N ASP A 44 15.66 -19.90 -0.91
CA ASP A 44 15.31 -18.54 -0.49
C ASP A 44 13.81 -18.26 -0.63
N VAL A 45 13.05 -19.17 -1.26
CA VAL A 45 11.64 -18.95 -1.57
C VAL A 45 10.79 -18.73 -0.30
N VAL A 46 11.02 -19.52 0.74
CA VAL A 46 10.29 -19.41 2.01
C VAL A 46 10.57 -18.07 2.68
N LEU A 47 11.84 -17.64 2.68
CA LEU A 47 12.24 -16.36 3.24
C LEU A 47 11.63 -15.19 2.46
N PHE A 48 11.67 -15.25 1.13
CA PHE A 48 11.05 -14.25 0.26
C PHE A 48 9.55 -14.12 0.54
N LEU A 49 8.80 -15.22 0.52
CA LEU A 49 7.36 -15.22 0.77
C LEU A 49 7.02 -14.69 2.17
N THR A 50 7.82 -15.04 3.18
CA THR A 50 7.65 -14.53 4.55
C THR A 50 7.82 -13.01 4.61
N ARG A 51 8.83 -12.47 3.93
CA ARG A 51 9.07 -11.01 3.86
C ARG A 51 7.95 -10.28 3.14
N ILE A 52 7.48 -10.81 2.02
CA ILE A 52 6.34 -10.24 1.28
C ILE A 52 5.07 -10.23 2.14
N LYS A 53 4.77 -11.34 2.83
CA LYS A 53 3.62 -11.43 3.74
C LYS A 53 3.72 -10.42 4.89
N GLY A 54 4.91 -10.27 5.47
CA GLY A 54 5.20 -9.25 6.49
C GLY A 54 4.98 -7.83 5.96
N TYR A 55 5.40 -7.55 4.73
CA TYR A 55 5.17 -6.27 4.08
C TYR A 55 3.66 -5.99 3.94
N PHE A 56 2.85 -6.94 3.50
CA PHE A 56 1.39 -6.74 3.38
C PHE A 56 0.70 -6.38 4.70
N TYR A 57 1.13 -6.96 5.82
CA TYR A 57 0.60 -6.58 7.14
C TYR A 57 0.88 -5.12 7.52
N LEU A 58 1.92 -4.51 6.93
CA LEU A 58 2.32 -3.14 7.20
C LEU A 58 1.66 -2.14 6.25
N PHE A 59 0.99 -2.62 5.19
CA PHE A 59 0.29 -1.81 4.19
C PHE A 59 -1.17 -2.27 3.96
N PRO A 60 -2.01 -2.38 5.01
CA PRO A 60 -3.37 -2.90 4.90
C PRO A 60 -4.30 -2.05 4.05
N THR A 61 -4.10 -0.73 3.97
CA THR A 61 -4.93 0.17 3.17
C THR A 61 -4.46 0.22 1.72
N LYS A 62 -3.15 0.24 1.47
CA LYS A 62 -2.63 0.32 0.10
C LYS A 62 -2.54 -1.01 -0.64
N LEU A 63 -2.41 -2.11 0.09
CA LEU A 63 -2.38 -3.47 -0.43
C LEU A 63 -3.54 -4.28 0.17
N ASP A 64 -4.75 -3.73 0.02
CA ASP A 64 -6.02 -4.28 0.52
C ASP A 64 -6.51 -5.48 -0.32
N THR A 65 -6.44 -5.41 -1.64
CA THR A 65 -6.93 -6.45 -2.55
C THR A 65 -5.86 -7.47 -2.95
N ALA A 66 -6.31 -8.64 -3.40
CA ALA A 66 -5.43 -9.66 -3.98
C ALA A 66 -4.67 -9.12 -5.20
N THR A 67 -5.35 -8.42 -6.11
CA THR A 67 -4.74 -7.81 -7.30
C THR A 67 -3.60 -6.85 -6.93
N LYS A 68 -3.80 -5.94 -5.97
CA LYS A 68 -2.74 -5.01 -5.55
C LYS A 68 -1.53 -5.74 -4.97
N LYS A 69 -1.75 -6.83 -4.23
CA LYS A 69 -0.68 -7.68 -3.69
C LYS A 69 0.11 -8.37 -4.80
N VAL A 70 -0.58 -8.96 -5.79
CA VAL A 70 0.06 -9.61 -6.95
C VAL A 70 0.88 -8.60 -7.75
N LEU A 71 0.30 -7.45 -8.10
CA LEU A 71 0.97 -6.40 -8.87
C LEU A 71 2.17 -5.80 -8.12
N PHE A 72 2.10 -5.71 -6.79
CA PHE A 72 3.24 -5.29 -5.97
C PHE A 72 4.37 -6.33 -5.99
N THR A 73 4.06 -7.61 -5.85
CA THR A 73 5.07 -8.68 -5.74
C THR A 73 5.71 -9.03 -7.08
N ALA A 74 4.98 -8.94 -8.19
CA ALA A 74 5.45 -9.27 -9.53
C ALA A 74 6.84 -8.70 -9.89
N PRO A 75 7.11 -7.38 -9.77
CA PRO A 75 8.44 -6.83 -10.10
C PRO A 75 9.57 -7.27 -9.17
N LEU A 76 9.26 -7.92 -8.04
CA LEU A 76 10.24 -8.48 -7.11
C LEU A 76 10.64 -9.91 -7.48
N ILE A 77 9.99 -10.53 -8.47
CA ILE A 77 10.41 -11.82 -9.03
C ILE A 77 11.33 -11.54 -10.22
N GLN A 78 12.61 -11.85 -10.05
CA GLN A 78 13.69 -11.46 -10.95
C GLN A 78 14.66 -12.63 -11.21
N GLY A 79 15.78 -12.35 -11.90
CA GLY A 79 16.78 -13.38 -12.22
C GLY A 79 16.17 -14.50 -13.06
N ASN A 80 16.54 -15.74 -12.76
CA ASN A 80 16.00 -16.92 -13.45
C ASN A 80 14.54 -17.17 -13.10
N ALA A 81 14.04 -16.59 -11.99
CA ALA A 81 12.65 -16.80 -11.59
C ALA A 81 11.64 -16.09 -12.49
N LYS A 82 12.05 -14.98 -13.13
CA LYS A 82 11.15 -14.23 -14.01
C LYS A 82 10.69 -15.09 -15.20
N ASP A 83 11.53 -15.98 -15.70
CA ASP A 83 11.25 -16.72 -16.94
C ASP A 83 10.11 -17.72 -16.76
N TRP A 84 9.97 -18.30 -15.56
CA TRP A 84 8.82 -19.16 -15.24
C TRP A 84 7.61 -18.37 -14.76
N PHE A 85 7.81 -17.21 -14.12
CA PHE A 85 6.72 -16.39 -13.58
C PHE A 85 6.04 -15.51 -14.62
N GLU A 86 6.78 -15.00 -15.61
CA GLU A 86 6.26 -14.12 -16.66
C GLU A 86 5.03 -14.68 -17.37
N PRO A 87 4.98 -15.94 -17.84
CA PRO A 87 3.79 -16.46 -18.51
C PRO A 87 2.58 -16.53 -17.58
N ILE A 88 2.78 -16.79 -16.28
CA ILE A 88 1.72 -16.81 -15.26
C ILE A 88 1.20 -15.40 -15.01
N LEU A 89 2.11 -14.42 -14.90
CA LEU A 89 1.72 -13.03 -14.71
C LEU A 89 1.00 -12.47 -15.94
N ARG A 90 1.46 -12.80 -17.15
CA ARG A 90 0.80 -12.39 -18.39
C ARG A 90 -0.60 -12.96 -18.46
N ASP A 91 -0.76 -14.27 -18.20
CA ASP A 91 -2.07 -14.92 -18.13
C ASP A 91 -2.99 -14.24 -17.10
N TYR A 92 -2.48 -13.97 -15.89
CA TYR A 92 -3.19 -13.24 -14.86
C TYR A 92 -3.68 -11.86 -15.33
N LEU A 93 -2.86 -11.11 -16.07
CA LEU A 93 -3.20 -9.77 -16.56
C LEU A 93 -4.16 -9.78 -17.75
N GLU A 94 -4.10 -10.81 -18.59
CA GLU A 94 -4.88 -10.91 -19.83
C GLU A 94 -6.22 -11.63 -19.61
N ASN A 95 -6.30 -12.51 -18.61
CA ASN A 95 -7.43 -13.41 -18.36
C ASN A 95 -8.04 -13.22 -16.96
N GLU A 96 -7.90 -12.05 -16.34
CA GLU A 96 -8.59 -11.72 -15.09
C GLU A 96 -10.12 -11.83 -15.32
N GLU A 97 -10.70 -13.01 -15.03
CA GLU A 97 -12.08 -13.09 -14.57
C GLU A 97 -12.13 -12.18 -13.36
N ILE A 98 -12.82 -11.05 -13.51
CA ILE A 98 -13.01 -10.08 -12.44
C ILE A 98 -13.73 -10.81 -11.31
N VAL A 99 -12.99 -11.42 -10.39
CA VAL A 99 -13.48 -11.77 -9.08
C VAL A 99 -13.64 -10.43 -8.37
N GLN A 100 -14.82 -9.85 -8.55
CA GLN A 100 -15.27 -8.68 -7.80
C GLN A 100 -15.22 -9.05 -6.32
N ASP A 101 -14.34 -8.40 -5.57
CA ASP A 101 -14.43 -8.31 -4.10
C ASP A 101 -15.70 -7.51 -3.71
#